data_AF-A0A5N6U0R8-F1
#
_entry.id   AF-A0A5N6U0R8-F1
#
_cell.length_a   1.000
_cell.length_b   1.000
_cell.length_c   1.000
_cell.angle_alpha   90.00
_cell.angle_beta   90.00
_cell.angle_gamma   90.00
#
_symmetry.space_group_name_H-M   'P 1'
#
loop_
_entity.id
_entity.type
_entity.pdbx_description
1 polymer ?
#
loop_
_entity_poly.entity_id
_entity_poly.type
_entity_poly.pdbx_seq_one_letter_code
_entity_poly.pdbx_strand_id
1 'polypeptide(L)'
;MKYLQLLPLLTTAHAATTLIPTTCFSSYSSLEEYFSYLYPWGSDHNGSARMVGNSTDHDYISVESDTLTLVAKPVTGQPDTSGGQEINYLSGAVHSKNTFTVEADSGFDIEAEFQATTDQGTWPAFWLNSAESWPPEIDIAEWKGLSSFLYMTSSEVENHETDYSSPESFHKVKAQIRAENDADIWVKYFLDDVEVTTQYGGDYVGKPLYLIINLQMEGSSGSPGPDTDTYYKVRNLSFEQI
;
A
#
# COMPACT_ATOMS: atom_id res chain seq x y z
N MET A 1 14.43 45.28 -39.06
CA MET A 1 13.24 44.44 -39.36
C MET A 1 13.18 43.35 -38.30
N LYS A 2 12.08 43.32 -37.52
CA LYS A 2 11.61 42.33 -36.52
C LYS A 2 12.58 41.81 -35.44
N TYR A 3 12.39 42.31 -34.22
CA TYR A 3 12.76 41.63 -32.97
C TYR A 3 11.84 40.43 -32.75
N LEU A 4 12.40 39.24 -32.57
CA LEU A 4 11.66 38.03 -32.18
C LEU A 4 11.55 38.03 -30.65
N GLN A 5 10.36 38.34 -30.12
CA GLN A 5 10.08 38.15 -28.70
C GLN A 5 9.81 36.66 -28.46
N LEU A 6 10.68 35.99 -27.70
CA LEU A 6 10.33 34.72 -27.07
C LEU A 6 9.34 35.02 -25.94
N LEU A 7 8.12 34.51 -26.05
CA LEU A 7 7.24 34.38 -24.90
C LEU A 7 7.69 33.17 -24.06
N PRO A 8 7.78 33.30 -22.72
CA PRO A 8 7.96 32.14 -21.87
C PRO A 8 6.68 31.30 -21.89
N LEU A 9 6.81 29.98 -22.08
CA LEU A 9 5.73 29.04 -21.78
C LEU A 9 5.48 29.12 -20.26
N LEU A 10 4.32 29.65 -19.88
CA LEU A 10 3.80 29.50 -18.52
C LEU A 10 3.27 28.07 -18.41
N THR A 11 4.00 27.22 -17.68
CA THR A 11 3.46 25.95 -17.18
C THR A 11 2.35 26.28 -16.19
N THR A 12 1.11 26.00 -16.56
CA THR A 12 -0.02 25.99 -15.62
C THR A 12 0.22 24.83 -14.64
N ALA A 13 0.58 25.14 -13.40
CA ALA A 13 0.53 24.14 -12.34
C ALA A 13 -0.93 23.72 -12.17
N HIS A 14 -1.25 22.46 -12.49
CA HIS A 14 -2.52 21.88 -12.07
C HIS A 14 -2.48 21.80 -10.54
N ALA A 15 -3.54 22.26 -9.87
CA ALA A 15 -3.64 22.09 -8.44
C ALA A 15 -3.87 20.61 -8.15
N ALA A 16 -3.07 20.03 -7.24
CA ALA A 16 -3.25 18.66 -6.81
C ALA A 16 -4.67 18.47 -6.24
N THR A 17 -5.32 17.36 -6.59
CA THR A 17 -6.63 16.97 -6.06
C THR A 17 -6.44 15.92 -4.98
N THR A 18 -6.88 16.19 -3.76
CA THR A 18 -6.84 15.22 -2.66
C THR A 18 -7.86 14.10 -2.89
N LEU A 19 -7.37 12.86 -3.02
CA LEU A 19 -8.16 11.65 -3.18
C LEU A 19 -8.47 10.97 -1.83
N ILE A 20 -7.45 10.87 -0.97
CA ILE A 20 -7.59 10.42 0.42
C ILE A 20 -6.86 11.43 1.31
N PRO A 21 -7.57 12.12 2.23
CA PRO A 21 -6.96 13.12 3.10
C PRO A 21 -6.27 12.47 4.30
N THR A 22 -5.33 13.19 4.91
CA THR A 22 -4.63 12.79 6.14
C THR A 22 -5.54 12.50 7.33
N THR A 23 -6.79 12.96 7.30
CA THR A 23 -7.81 12.71 8.32
C THR A 23 -8.55 11.38 8.15
N CYS A 24 -8.21 10.55 7.16
CA CYS A 24 -8.91 9.29 6.87
C CYS A 24 -8.88 8.29 8.04
N PHE A 25 -7.95 8.41 9.00
CA PHE A 25 -7.88 7.55 10.19
C PHE A 25 -8.30 8.24 11.50
N SER A 26 -8.94 9.40 11.41
CA SER A 26 -9.37 10.17 12.60
C SER A 26 -10.56 9.54 13.35
N SER A 27 -11.33 8.69 12.68
CA SER A 27 -12.46 7.96 13.26
C SER A 27 -12.85 6.78 12.37
N TYR A 28 -13.66 5.84 12.88
CA TYR A 28 -14.21 4.76 12.05
C TYR A 28 -15.05 5.29 10.90
N SER A 29 -15.83 6.36 11.13
CA SER A 29 -16.59 6.99 10.05
C SER A 29 -15.70 7.59 8.96
N SER A 30 -14.55 8.16 9.34
CA SER A 30 -13.56 8.65 8.38
C SER A 30 -12.86 7.51 7.65
N LEU A 31 -12.51 6.43 8.34
CA LEU A 31 -11.95 5.23 7.70
C LEU A 31 -12.93 4.71 6.67
N GLU A 32 -14.18 4.51 7.08
CA GLU A 32 -15.25 4.01 6.23
C GLU A 32 -15.66 5.01 5.14
N GLU A 33 -15.30 6.28 5.19
CA GLU A 33 -15.54 7.19 4.07
C GLU A 33 -14.68 6.81 2.85
N TYR A 34 -13.42 6.39 3.10
CA TYR A 34 -12.43 6.14 2.06
C TYR A 34 -12.08 4.67 1.86
N PHE A 35 -12.35 3.81 2.84
CA PHE A 35 -11.95 2.40 2.85
C PHE A 35 -13.12 1.46 3.12
N SER A 36 -12.97 0.26 2.58
CA SER A 36 -13.72 -0.95 2.91
C SER A 36 -12.80 -1.92 3.66
N TYR A 37 -13.38 -2.77 4.49
CA TYR A 37 -12.65 -3.82 5.19
C TYR A 37 -12.29 -4.97 4.24
N LEU A 38 -11.26 -5.74 4.62
CA LEU A 38 -10.70 -6.89 3.91
C LEU A 38 -10.00 -6.50 2.59
N TYR A 39 -9.57 -7.50 1.81
CA TYR A 39 -9.14 -7.29 0.43
C TYR A 39 -10.36 -7.08 -0.48
N PRO A 40 -10.20 -6.44 -1.66
CA PRO A 40 -11.34 -6.26 -2.58
C PRO A 40 -11.92 -7.57 -3.11
N TRP A 41 -11.20 -8.70 -2.97
CA TRP A 41 -11.66 -10.05 -3.31
C TRP A 41 -12.03 -10.92 -2.09
N GLY A 42 -11.99 -10.40 -0.86
CA GLY A 42 -12.38 -11.13 0.35
C GLY A 42 -11.29 -11.24 1.41
N SER A 43 -11.30 -12.34 2.17
CA SER A 43 -10.52 -12.46 3.42
C SER A 43 -9.12 -13.03 3.26
N ASP A 44 -8.85 -13.74 2.17
CA ASP A 44 -7.65 -14.58 2.05
C ASP A 44 -6.73 -14.05 0.94
N HIS A 45 -5.43 -14.18 1.15
CA HIS A 45 -4.39 -13.85 0.16
C HIS A 45 -3.20 -14.82 0.32
N ASN A 46 -2.03 -14.49 -0.22
CA ASN A 46 -0.82 -15.32 -0.27
C ASN A 46 -0.10 -15.36 1.09
N GLY A 47 -0.66 -16.11 2.04
CA GLY A 47 -0.04 -16.33 3.35
C GLY A 47 -0.94 -17.14 4.27
N SER A 48 -0.59 -17.16 5.55
CA SER A 48 -1.30 -17.94 6.57
C SER A 48 -2.25 -17.09 7.43
N ALA A 49 -2.40 -15.80 7.14
CA ALA A 49 -3.38 -14.96 7.85
C ALA A 49 -4.69 -14.84 7.05
N ARG A 50 -5.80 -15.00 7.76
CA ARG A 50 -7.15 -14.67 7.28
C ARG A 50 -7.55 -13.30 7.81
N MET A 51 -7.95 -12.42 6.91
CA MET A 51 -8.39 -11.08 7.26
C MET A 51 -9.80 -11.12 7.84
N VAL A 52 -10.00 -10.42 8.94
CA VAL A 52 -11.27 -10.29 9.65
C VAL A 52 -11.46 -8.85 10.12
N GLY A 53 -12.72 -8.47 10.35
CA GLY A 53 -13.11 -7.12 10.77
C GLY A 53 -14.18 -6.53 9.87
N ASN A 54 -14.96 -5.62 10.44
CA ASN A 54 -16.04 -4.89 9.77
C ASN A 54 -16.44 -3.67 10.63
N SER A 55 -17.47 -2.93 10.21
CA SER A 55 -18.01 -1.75 10.92
C SER A 55 -18.45 -1.95 12.38
N THR A 56 -18.51 -3.20 12.85
CA THR A 56 -18.92 -3.57 14.20
C THR A 56 -17.91 -4.45 14.93
N ASP A 57 -16.86 -4.92 14.23
CA ASP A 57 -15.81 -5.78 14.77
C ASP A 57 -14.45 -5.16 14.46
N HIS A 58 -13.84 -4.60 15.51
CA HIS A 58 -12.59 -3.84 15.44
C HIS A 58 -11.43 -4.56 16.14
N ASP A 59 -11.57 -5.85 16.44
CA ASP A 59 -10.56 -6.61 17.20
C ASP A 59 -9.22 -6.76 16.45
N TYR A 60 -9.24 -6.59 15.13
CA TYR A 60 -8.10 -6.75 14.22
C TYR A 60 -7.80 -5.51 13.38
N ILE A 61 -8.77 -4.59 13.28
CA ILE A 61 -8.71 -3.36 12.50
C ILE A 61 -9.30 -2.26 13.38
N SER A 62 -8.45 -1.37 13.88
CA SER A 62 -8.86 -0.30 14.80
C SER A 62 -8.30 1.05 14.36
N VAL A 63 -9.01 2.12 14.67
CA VAL A 63 -8.53 3.49 14.50
C VAL A 63 -8.60 4.23 15.83
N GLU A 64 -7.46 4.76 16.26
CA GLU A 64 -7.32 5.54 17.49
C GLU A 64 -6.20 6.57 17.31
N SER A 65 -6.40 7.79 17.82
CA SER A 65 -5.40 8.87 17.75
C SER A 65 -4.84 9.09 16.32
N ASP A 66 -5.74 9.22 15.35
CA ASP A 66 -5.42 9.43 13.92
C ASP A 66 -4.55 8.33 13.30
N THR A 67 -4.55 7.12 13.88
CA THR A 67 -3.70 5.99 13.47
C THR A 67 -4.56 4.75 13.23
N LEU A 68 -4.45 4.17 12.04
CA LEU A 68 -4.93 2.83 11.73
C LEU A 68 -3.98 1.81 12.36
N THR A 69 -4.50 0.88 13.13
CA THR A 69 -3.75 -0.25 13.70
C THR A 69 -4.37 -1.56 13.20
N LEU A 70 -3.53 -2.36 12.53
CA LEU A 70 -3.80 -3.74 12.18
C LEU A 70 -3.06 -4.64 13.17
N VAL A 71 -3.72 -5.70 13.65
CA VAL A 71 -3.09 -6.70 14.52
C VAL A 71 -3.31 -8.09 13.96
N ALA A 72 -2.24 -8.88 13.91
CA ALA A 72 -2.29 -10.32 13.63
C ALA A 72 -2.18 -11.10 14.95
N LYS A 73 -3.11 -12.02 15.17
CA LYS A 73 -3.16 -12.88 16.36
C LYS A 73 -3.04 -14.34 15.94
N PRO A 74 -2.14 -15.14 16.56
CA PRO A 74 -2.05 -16.56 16.29
C PRO A 74 -3.38 -17.28 16.58
N VAL A 75 -3.73 -18.24 15.74
CA VAL A 75 -4.95 -19.04 15.87
C VAL A 75 -4.70 -20.47 15.43
N THR A 76 -5.52 -21.40 15.92
CA THR A 76 -5.52 -22.80 15.48
C THR A 76 -6.92 -23.22 15.07
N GLY A 77 -7.02 -24.19 14.15
CA GLY A 77 -8.31 -24.80 13.79
C GLY A 77 -9.19 -23.96 12.88
N GLN A 78 -8.60 -22.97 12.21
CA GLN A 78 -9.28 -22.30 11.10
C GLN A 78 -9.36 -23.24 9.89
N PRO A 79 -10.45 -23.18 9.09
CA PRO A 79 -10.48 -23.87 7.82
C PRO A 79 -9.40 -23.31 6.88
N ASP A 80 -8.79 -24.19 6.09
CA ASP A 80 -7.88 -23.80 5.02
C ASP A 80 -8.53 -22.79 4.06
N THR A 81 -7.70 -22.04 3.33
CA THR A 81 -8.18 -21.23 2.21
C THR A 81 -8.76 -22.11 1.11
N SER A 82 -9.45 -21.51 0.14
CA SER A 82 -9.91 -22.23 -1.06
C SER A 82 -8.77 -22.86 -1.87
N GLY A 83 -7.54 -22.34 -1.73
CA GLY A 83 -6.32 -22.88 -2.32
C GLY A 83 -5.63 -23.98 -1.49
N GLY A 84 -6.18 -24.34 -0.33
CA GLY A 84 -5.62 -25.37 0.56
C GLY A 84 -4.48 -24.89 1.46
N GLN A 85 -4.33 -23.58 1.63
CA GLN A 85 -3.35 -23.01 2.56
C GLN A 85 -3.90 -23.01 3.98
N GLU A 86 -3.15 -23.54 4.94
CA GLU A 86 -3.51 -23.51 6.35
C GLU A 86 -3.50 -22.07 6.89
N ILE A 87 -4.46 -21.75 7.76
CA ILE A 87 -4.59 -20.46 8.42
C ILE A 87 -4.09 -20.55 9.86
N ASN A 88 -2.96 -19.88 10.12
CA ASN A 88 -2.28 -19.81 11.41
C ASN A 88 -2.56 -18.50 12.15
N TYR A 89 -3.13 -17.49 11.49
CA TYR A 89 -3.39 -16.17 12.07
C TYR A 89 -4.75 -15.62 11.64
N LEU A 90 -5.38 -14.85 12.53
CA LEU A 90 -6.40 -13.87 12.15
C LEU A 90 -5.76 -12.49 12.15
N SER A 91 -6.03 -11.69 11.11
CA SER A 91 -5.41 -10.37 10.93
C SER A 91 -6.36 -9.37 10.27
N GLY A 92 -5.85 -8.20 9.92
CA GLY A 92 -6.61 -7.11 9.31
C GLY A 92 -6.09 -6.70 7.93
N ALA A 93 -7.03 -6.30 7.07
CA ALA A 93 -6.76 -5.58 5.82
C ALA A 93 -7.87 -4.56 5.57
N VAL A 94 -7.52 -3.46 4.90
CA VAL A 94 -8.47 -2.49 4.34
C VAL A 94 -8.05 -2.16 2.91
N HIS A 95 -9.03 -1.86 2.06
CA HIS A 95 -8.81 -1.39 0.70
C HIS A 95 -9.62 -0.13 0.41
N SER A 96 -9.17 0.72 -0.50
CA SER A 96 -9.91 1.93 -0.87
C SER A 96 -11.29 1.61 -1.44
N LYS A 97 -12.30 2.41 -1.12
CA LYS A 97 -13.65 2.28 -1.68
C LYS A 97 -13.69 2.58 -3.18
N ASN A 98 -12.88 3.56 -3.58
CA ASN A 98 -12.73 3.95 -4.97
C ASN A 98 -11.47 3.32 -5.55
N THR A 99 -11.49 3.08 -6.84
CA THR A 99 -10.29 2.81 -7.61
C THR A 99 -9.69 4.12 -8.11
N PHE A 100 -8.39 4.10 -8.39
CA PHE A 100 -7.63 5.23 -8.88
C PHE A 100 -6.91 4.82 -10.16
N THR A 101 -6.97 5.68 -11.18
CA THR A 101 -6.41 5.41 -12.51
C THR A 101 -5.41 6.49 -12.86
N VAL A 102 -4.20 6.08 -13.24
CA VAL A 102 -3.25 6.99 -13.88
C VAL A 102 -3.73 7.21 -15.31
N GLU A 103 -4.12 8.44 -15.64
CA GLU A 103 -4.45 8.88 -17.00
C GLU A 103 -3.23 9.47 -17.71
N ALA A 104 -3.28 9.56 -19.04
CA ALA A 104 -2.27 10.26 -19.84
C ALA A 104 -2.13 11.72 -19.32
N ASP A 105 -0.90 12.12 -19.01
CA ASP A 105 -0.54 13.41 -18.38
C ASP A 105 -0.94 13.61 -16.91
N SER A 106 -1.28 12.54 -16.18
CA SER A 106 -1.55 12.61 -14.73
C SER A 106 -0.63 11.71 -13.92
N GLY A 107 -0.76 11.80 -12.61
CA GLY A 107 -0.33 10.72 -11.74
C GLY A 107 -0.64 10.97 -10.28
N PHE A 108 0.09 10.29 -9.40
CA PHE A 108 -0.21 10.24 -7.99
C PHE A 108 1.01 10.53 -7.13
N ASP A 109 0.79 11.29 -6.06
CA ASP A 109 1.69 11.37 -4.92
C ASP A 109 0.98 10.69 -3.75
N ILE A 110 1.56 9.59 -3.26
CA ILE A 110 1.02 8.79 -2.17
C ILE A 110 2.07 8.73 -1.08
N GLU A 111 1.73 9.13 0.13
CA GLU A 111 2.64 9.04 1.27
C GLU A 111 1.89 8.70 2.56
N ALA A 112 2.55 7.99 3.47
CA ALA A 112 2.08 7.80 4.83
C ALA A 112 3.26 7.49 5.75
N GLU A 113 3.00 7.48 7.06
CA GLU A 113 3.95 7.06 8.08
C GLU A 113 3.59 5.68 8.61
N PHE A 114 4.60 4.82 8.73
CA PHE A 114 4.44 3.41 9.05
C PHE A 114 5.28 3.03 10.26
N GLN A 115 4.67 2.31 11.20
CA GLN A 115 5.36 1.50 12.19
C GLN A 115 5.09 0.04 11.84
N ALA A 116 6.08 -0.65 11.29
CA ALA A 116 5.93 -1.97 10.69
C ALA A 116 7.01 -2.92 11.22
N THR A 117 6.58 -4.07 11.75
CA THR A 117 7.52 -5.11 12.15
C THR A 117 8.23 -5.72 10.93
N THR A 118 9.45 -6.17 11.17
CA THR A 118 10.28 -6.92 10.22
C THR A 118 10.66 -8.28 10.81
N ASP A 119 9.89 -8.78 11.77
CA ASP A 119 10.13 -10.11 12.33
C ASP A 119 9.88 -11.18 11.26
N GLN A 120 10.60 -12.31 11.36
CA GLN A 120 10.40 -13.43 10.44
C GLN A 120 8.93 -13.86 10.41
N GLY A 121 8.39 -14.09 9.21
CA GLY A 121 6.99 -14.48 9.01
C GLY A 121 5.99 -13.35 9.19
N THR A 122 6.42 -12.09 9.31
CA THR A 122 5.53 -10.93 9.26
C THR A 122 5.55 -10.32 7.86
N TRP A 123 4.38 -9.93 7.37
CA TRP A 123 4.22 -9.31 6.05
C TRP A 123 3.22 -8.14 6.08
N PRO A 124 3.54 -7.03 6.78
CA PRO A 124 2.89 -5.75 6.53
C PRO A 124 3.06 -5.32 5.06
N ALA A 125 2.03 -4.75 4.45
CA ALA A 125 2.11 -4.22 3.09
C ALA A 125 1.24 -2.97 2.88
N PHE A 126 1.69 -2.12 1.95
CA PHE A 126 1.02 -0.94 1.43
C PHE A 126 1.24 -0.88 -0.09
N TRP A 127 0.17 -1.05 -0.86
CA TRP A 127 0.31 -1.39 -2.26
C TRP A 127 -0.95 -1.05 -3.07
N LEU A 128 -0.80 -1.00 -4.38
CA LEU A 128 -1.88 -0.80 -5.34
C LEU A 128 -2.07 -2.08 -6.15
N ASN A 129 -3.30 -2.55 -6.29
CA ASN A 129 -3.63 -3.69 -7.15
C ASN A 129 -4.78 -3.37 -8.08
N SER A 130 -4.73 -3.89 -9.29
CA SER A 130 -5.77 -3.68 -10.28
C SER A 130 -7.11 -4.28 -9.90
N ALA A 131 -8.17 -3.54 -10.22
CA ALA A 131 -9.54 -3.92 -9.97
C ALA A 131 -10.12 -4.88 -11.02
N GLU A 132 -9.47 -5.03 -12.18
CA GLU A 132 -10.02 -5.75 -13.34
C GLU A 132 -9.22 -6.99 -13.72
N SER A 133 -7.90 -6.92 -13.61
CA SER A 133 -6.97 -7.97 -14.01
C SER A 133 -5.72 -7.93 -13.15
N TRP A 134 -5.06 -9.07 -12.97
CA TRP A 134 -3.69 -9.10 -12.47
C TRP A 134 -2.77 -9.58 -13.60
N PRO A 135 -1.68 -8.87 -13.92
CA PRO A 135 -1.28 -7.50 -13.51
C PRO A 135 -2.26 -6.40 -14.01
N PRO A 136 -2.16 -5.11 -13.56
CA PRO A 136 -1.06 -4.45 -12.81
C PRO A 136 -1.09 -4.48 -11.25
N GLU A 137 0.10 -4.35 -10.64
CA GLU A 137 0.38 -4.29 -9.21
C GLU A 137 1.57 -3.33 -8.94
N ILE A 138 1.43 -2.42 -7.96
CA ILE A 138 2.49 -1.52 -7.50
C ILE A 138 2.66 -1.71 -5.99
N ASP A 139 3.71 -2.40 -5.59
CA ASP A 139 4.07 -2.48 -4.18
C ASP A 139 4.80 -1.20 -3.78
N ILE A 140 4.17 -0.38 -2.93
CA ILE A 140 4.75 0.85 -2.40
C ILE A 140 5.60 0.55 -1.16
N ALA A 141 5.23 -0.47 -0.40
CA ALA A 141 6.01 -0.95 0.71
C ALA A 141 5.57 -2.36 1.08
N GLU A 142 6.52 -3.28 1.18
CA GLU A 142 6.31 -4.56 1.85
C GLU A 142 7.43 -4.80 2.84
N TRP A 143 7.09 -5.18 4.08
CA TRP A 143 8.08 -5.54 5.11
C TRP A 143 8.07 -7.05 5.27
N LYS A 144 9.13 -7.75 4.85
CA LYS A 144 9.20 -9.22 4.85
C LYS A 144 10.41 -9.73 5.64
N GLY A 145 10.26 -9.99 6.94
CA GLY A 145 11.37 -10.52 7.74
C GLY A 145 12.59 -9.59 7.85
N LEU A 146 13.71 -10.13 8.34
CA LEU A 146 14.68 -9.42 9.21
C LEU A 146 15.34 -8.13 8.70
N SER A 147 15.22 -7.76 7.42
CA SER A 147 15.56 -6.42 6.91
C SER A 147 15.28 -6.32 5.41
N SER A 148 14.02 -6.42 4.97
CA SER A 148 13.71 -6.10 3.58
C SER A 148 12.43 -5.29 3.48
N PHE A 149 12.58 -4.12 2.88
CA PHE A 149 11.50 -3.33 2.33
C PHE A 149 11.55 -3.45 0.81
N LEU A 150 10.49 -3.98 0.20
CA LEU A 150 10.44 -4.35 -1.21
C LEU A 150 9.49 -3.45 -2.01
N TYR A 151 9.88 -3.21 -3.27
CA TYR A 151 9.09 -2.56 -4.31
C TYR A 151 9.02 -3.47 -5.53
N MET A 152 7.85 -3.62 -6.14
CA MET A 152 7.65 -4.33 -7.39
C MET A 152 6.73 -3.55 -8.33
N THR A 153 7.07 -3.53 -9.62
CA THR A 153 6.19 -3.09 -10.70
C THR A 153 6.29 -4.05 -11.89
N SER A 154 5.17 -4.63 -12.32
CA SER A 154 4.97 -5.39 -13.58
C SER A 154 5.33 -6.90 -13.62
N SER A 155 4.98 -7.54 -14.75
CA SER A 155 5.20 -8.98 -15.04
C SER A 155 6.66 -9.40 -15.09
N GLU A 156 7.59 -8.44 -15.18
CA GLU A 156 9.00 -8.64 -14.89
C GLU A 156 9.27 -8.10 -13.49
N VAL A 157 9.18 -8.99 -12.50
CA VAL A 157 9.34 -8.66 -11.08
C VAL A 157 10.76 -8.15 -10.85
N GLU A 158 10.91 -6.84 -10.63
CA GLU A 158 12.14 -6.24 -10.13
C GLU A 158 11.98 -5.94 -8.64
N ASN A 159 12.76 -6.62 -7.82
CA ASN A 159 12.82 -6.39 -6.39
C ASN A 159 13.93 -5.39 -6.06
N HIS A 160 13.63 -4.40 -5.24
CA HIS A 160 14.64 -3.56 -4.60
C HIS A 160 14.53 -3.68 -3.09
N GLU A 161 15.60 -4.09 -2.42
CA GLU A 161 15.68 -4.17 -0.97
C GLU A 161 16.44 -2.97 -0.41
N THR A 162 15.88 -2.33 0.61
CA THR A 162 16.57 -1.31 1.43
C THR A 162 16.41 -1.64 2.91
N ASP A 163 17.34 -1.14 3.72
CA ASP A 163 17.29 -1.28 5.17
C ASP A 163 16.14 -0.45 5.76
N TYR A 164 15.37 -1.06 6.67
CA TYR A 164 14.32 -0.41 7.44
C TYR A 164 14.71 -0.41 8.92
N SER A 165 15.52 0.58 9.32
CA SER A 165 16.04 0.68 10.69
C SER A 165 14.95 1.12 11.67
N SER A 166 14.98 0.62 12.92
CA SER A 166 14.03 1.01 13.97
C SER A 166 12.56 0.76 13.62
N PRO A 167 12.17 -0.49 13.31
CA PRO A 167 10.79 -0.85 12.94
C PRO A 167 9.72 -0.49 14.00
N GLU A 168 10.14 -0.26 15.24
CA GLU A 168 9.31 0.25 16.34
C GLU A 168 8.94 1.74 16.23
N SER A 169 9.63 2.50 15.36
CA SER A 169 9.41 3.91 15.09
C SER A 169 8.57 4.12 13.84
N PHE A 170 7.98 5.31 13.70
CA PHE A 170 7.29 5.71 12.47
C PHE A 170 8.31 6.23 11.44
N HIS A 171 8.26 5.66 10.24
CA HIS A 171 9.03 6.11 9.07
C HIS A 171 8.09 6.55 7.96
N LYS A 172 8.49 7.56 7.21
CA LYS A 172 7.69 8.07 6.09
C LYS A 172 8.04 7.29 4.83
N VAL A 173 7.03 6.72 4.18
CA VAL A 173 7.18 6.14 2.84
C VAL A 173 6.37 6.98 1.87
N LYS A 174 6.97 7.27 0.70
CA LYS A 174 6.33 8.00 -0.38
C LYS A 174 6.56 7.29 -1.72
N ALA A 175 5.53 7.26 -2.56
CA ALA A 175 5.62 6.94 -3.98
C ALA A 175 5.11 8.11 -4.82
N GLN A 176 5.85 8.42 -5.88
CA GLN A 176 5.42 9.29 -6.97
C GLN A 176 5.20 8.43 -8.20
N ILE A 177 3.98 8.38 -8.68
CA ILE A 177 3.59 7.60 -9.86
C ILE A 177 3.23 8.59 -10.97
N ARG A 178 3.72 8.43 -12.19
CA ARG A 178 3.30 9.22 -13.35
C ARG A 178 3.22 8.37 -14.60
N ALA A 179 2.41 8.80 -15.56
CA ALA A 179 2.52 8.33 -16.93
C ALA A 179 3.94 8.64 -17.47
N GLU A 180 4.64 7.61 -17.94
CA GLU A 180 5.88 7.74 -18.73
C GLU A 180 5.54 8.03 -20.20
N ASN A 181 4.46 7.40 -20.68
CA ASN A 181 3.88 7.60 -22.00
C ASN A 181 2.37 7.24 -21.95
N ASP A 182 1.72 7.06 -23.11
CA ASP A 182 0.28 6.77 -23.19
C ASP A 182 -0.13 5.39 -22.65
N ALA A 183 0.82 4.51 -22.32
CA ALA A 183 0.60 3.15 -21.85
C ALA A 183 1.31 2.85 -20.53
N ASP A 184 2.55 3.34 -20.37
CA ASP A 184 3.44 2.95 -19.29
C ASP A 184 3.51 4.02 -18.20
N ILE A 185 3.92 3.61 -17.00
CA ILE A 185 4.19 4.49 -15.86
C ILE A 185 5.64 4.37 -15.41
N TRP A 186 6.09 5.39 -14.67
CA TRP A 186 7.20 5.24 -13.73
C TRP A 186 6.71 5.44 -12.30
N VAL A 187 7.39 4.79 -11.36
CA VAL A 187 7.16 4.92 -9.92
C VAL A 187 8.48 5.23 -9.25
N LYS A 188 8.58 6.40 -8.61
CA LYS A 188 9.72 6.80 -7.81
C LYS A 188 9.39 6.66 -6.34
N TYR A 189 10.28 6.03 -5.60
CA TYR A 189 10.03 5.68 -4.22
C TYR A 189 11.00 6.36 -3.25
N PHE A 190 10.49 6.66 -2.06
CA PHE A 190 11.22 7.36 -1.01
C PHE A 190 10.96 6.70 0.35
N LEU A 191 12.01 6.69 1.17
CA LEU A 191 11.97 6.35 2.60
C LEU A 191 12.59 7.50 3.39
N ASP A 192 11.86 8.05 4.35
CA ASP A 192 12.25 9.23 5.15
C ASP A 192 12.75 10.40 4.29
N ASP A 193 11.99 10.70 3.25
CA ASP A 193 12.26 11.74 2.24
C ASP A 193 13.57 11.54 1.43
N VAL A 194 14.21 10.37 1.53
CA VAL A 194 15.36 9.97 0.71
C VAL A 194 14.86 9.11 -0.45
N GLU A 195 15.19 9.48 -1.68
CA GLU A 195 14.90 8.67 -2.88
C GLU A 195 15.66 7.33 -2.79
N VAL A 196 14.92 6.23 -2.93
CA VAL A 196 15.44 4.87 -2.85
C VAL A 196 15.70 4.33 -4.27
N THR A 197 14.68 4.35 -5.12
CA THR A 197 14.75 3.85 -6.50
C THR A 197 13.63 4.43 -7.37
N THR A 198 13.74 4.22 -8.68
CA THR A 198 12.65 4.43 -9.66
C THR A 198 12.47 3.15 -10.47
N GLN A 199 11.23 2.67 -10.57
CA GLN A 199 10.84 1.51 -11.37
C GLN A 199 9.83 1.89 -12.46
N TYR A 200 9.61 1.01 -13.43
CA TYR A 200 8.73 1.24 -14.58
C TYR A 200 7.71 0.11 -14.72
N GLY A 201 6.45 0.49 -14.95
CA GLY A 201 5.34 -0.44 -15.16
C GLY A 201 4.78 -0.34 -16.57
N GLY A 202 4.83 -1.43 -17.34
CA GLY A 202 4.26 -1.48 -18.68
C GLY A 202 2.74 -1.70 -18.68
N ASP A 203 2.00 -0.96 -19.52
CA ASP A 203 0.53 -1.05 -19.68
C ASP A 203 -0.31 -0.74 -18.40
N TYR A 204 0.13 0.23 -17.59
CA TYR A 204 -0.57 0.66 -16.36
C TYR A 204 -1.53 1.84 -16.58
N VAL A 205 -1.29 2.68 -17.58
CA VAL A 205 -2.14 3.84 -17.87
C VAL A 205 -3.55 3.36 -18.23
N GLY A 206 -4.56 4.01 -17.65
CA GLY A 206 -5.97 3.63 -17.84
C GLY A 206 -6.42 2.42 -17.02
N LYS A 207 -5.55 1.81 -16.20
CA LYS A 207 -5.90 0.67 -15.35
C LYS A 207 -6.36 1.15 -13.96
N PRO A 208 -7.58 0.78 -13.51
CA PRO A 208 -8.07 1.14 -12.19
C PRO A 208 -7.38 0.32 -11.09
N LEU A 209 -6.84 0.99 -10.08
CA LEU A 209 -6.11 0.39 -8.96
C LEU A 209 -6.81 0.65 -7.62
N TYR A 210 -6.95 -0.36 -6.78
CA TYR A 210 -7.28 -0.21 -5.36
C TYR A 210 -6.02 0.03 -4.54
N LEU A 211 -6.07 0.95 -3.59
CA LEU A 211 -5.06 1.05 -2.53
C LEU A 211 -5.38 0.03 -1.44
N ILE A 212 -4.40 -0.74 -1.01
CA ILE A 212 -4.53 -1.81 -0.02
C ILE A 212 -3.52 -1.60 1.11
N ILE A 213 -3.99 -1.74 2.35
CA ILE A 213 -3.17 -1.79 3.57
C ILE A 213 -3.51 -3.11 4.27
N ASN A 214 -2.53 -3.98 4.48
CA ASN A 214 -2.75 -5.24 5.20
C ASN A 214 -1.59 -5.62 6.10
N LEU A 215 -1.87 -6.53 7.03
CA LEU A 215 -0.89 -7.27 7.79
C LEU A 215 -1.04 -8.76 7.48
N GLN A 216 -0.35 -9.24 6.45
CA GLN A 216 -0.26 -10.67 6.14
C GLN A 216 0.81 -11.32 7.04
N MET A 217 0.74 -12.65 7.18
CA MET A 217 1.72 -13.45 7.92
C MET A 217 2.17 -14.63 7.07
N GLU A 218 3.42 -15.02 7.26
CA GLU A 218 4.12 -16.11 6.57
C GLU A 218 4.11 -15.97 5.03
N GLY A 219 4.05 -17.09 4.30
CA GLY A 219 4.17 -17.07 2.84
C GLY A 219 5.57 -16.66 2.40
N SER A 220 5.67 -15.61 1.58
CA SER A 220 6.96 -15.12 1.09
C SER A 220 7.83 -14.46 2.18
N SER A 221 7.23 -14.09 3.32
CA SER A 221 7.95 -13.56 4.49
C SER A 221 8.62 -14.63 5.36
N GLY A 222 8.52 -15.91 4.97
CA GLY A 222 9.09 -17.05 5.67
C GLY A 222 8.20 -17.59 6.78
N SER A 223 8.64 -18.66 7.43
CA SER A 223 7.94 -19.30 8.55
C SER A 223 8.93 -19.93 9.53
N PRO A 224 8.56 -20.15 10.81
CA PRO A 224 7.30 -19.75 11.43
C PRO A 224 7.23 -18.23 11.67
N GLY A 225 6.01 -17.69 11.68
CA GLY A 225 5.75 -16.33 12.20
C GLY A 225 5.77 -16.24 13.73
N PRO A 226 5.60 -15.04 14.31
CA PRO A 226 5.56 -14.83 15.76
C PRO A 226 4.40 -15.55 16.45
N ASP A 227 4.62 -16.05 17.67
CA ASP A 227 3.60 -16.71 18.50
C ASP A 227 2.83 -15.74 19.43
N THR A 228 2.96 -14.43 19.17
CA THR A 228 2.31 -13.35 19.92
C THR A 228 1.67 -12.33 18.98
N ASP A 229 0.78 -11.49 19.53
CA ASP A 229 0.13 -10.41 18.80
C ASP A 229 1.16 -9.52 18.10
N THR A 230 1.01 -9.39 16.79
CA THR A 230 1.90 -8.61 15.93
C THR A 230 1.16 -7.40 15.41
N TYR A 231 1.79 -6.22 15.45
CA TYR A 231 1.12 -4.95 15.13
C TYR A 231 1.74 -4.27 13.91
N TYR A 232 0.88 -3.64 13.12
CA TYR A 232 1.25 -2.75 12.03
C TYR A 232 0.40 -1.48 12.13
N LYS A 233 1.05 -0.31 12.11
CA LYS A 233 0.37 0.98 12.29
C LYS A 233 0.66 1.92 11.15
N VAL A 234 -0.38 2.64 10.73
CA VAL A 234 -0.34 3.61 9.63
C VAL A 234 -0.99 4.91 10.07
N ARG A 235 -0.35 6.03 9.81
CA ARG A 235 -0.89 7.37 10.05
C ARG A 235 -0.47 8.36 8.97
N ASN A 236 -1.08 9.55 8.97
CA ASN A 236 -0.74 10.63 8.04
C ASN A 236 -0.80 10.22 6.55
N LEU A 237 -1.73 9.32 6.17
CA LEU A 237 -1.91 8.92 4.79
C LEU A 237 -2.42 10.09 3.95
N SER A 238 -1.65 10.51 2.95
CA SER A 238 -2.07 11.42 1.90
C SER A 238 -2.02 10.71 0.56
N PHE A 239 -3.10 10.84 -0.21
CA PHE A 239 -3.16 10.39 -1.60
C PHE A 239 -3.68 11.56 -2.43
N GLU A 240 -2.82 12.10 -3.29
CA GLU A 240 -3.13 13.19 -4.19
C GLU A 240 -3.00 12.77 -5.66
N GLN A 241 -3.90 13.27 -6.49
CA GLN A 241 -3.75 13.28 -7.94
C GLN A 241 -3.11 14.59 -8.38
N ILE A 242 -2.07 14.51 -9.22
CA ILE A 242 -1.40 15.67 -9.84
C ILE A 242 -1.55 15.70 -11.35
#